data_AF-A0AAW7PBY1-F1
#
_entry.id   AF-A0AAW7PBY1-F1
#
_cell.length_a   1.000
_cell.length_b   1.000
_cell.length_c   1.000
_cell.angle_alpha   90.00
_cell.angle_beta   90.00
_cell.angle_gamma   90.00
#
_symmetry.space_group_name_H-M   'P 1'
#
loop_
_entity.id
_entity.type
_entity.pdbx_description
1 polymer ?
#
loop_
_entity_poly.entity_id
_entity_poly.type
_entity_poly.pdbx_seq_one_letter_code
_entity_poly.pdbx_strand_id
1 'polypeptide(L)'
;MEIQDYTGSEFKHALARNLRSLTRGKKSSKQPIAILLGGQSGAGKTTIHRIKQKEFQGNIVIIDGDSFRSQHPHYLELQQEYGKDSVEYTKDFAGKMVESLVTELSHLGYNLLIEGTLRTIDVPKETAQLLKSKGYEVQLALIATKPKLSYLSTLIRYEELYAINPNQARATPKEHHDLIVNNLVENTHQLEQLGIFEQIQIYQRDRTCVYDSRDDEISAAAVLHELLFGEWSQVEKDMLKSGEERFKDLTNRNGC
;
A
#
# COMPACT_ATOMS: atom_id res chain seq x y z
N MET A 1 -24.51 -4.95 -21.14
CA MET A 1 -23.67 -5.45 -20.05
C MET A 1 -22.28 -5.53 -20.65
N GLU A 2 -21.41 -4.62 -20.25
CA GLU A 2 -20.02 -4.57 -20.69
C GLU A 2 -19.21 -5.63 -19.95
N ILE A 3 -18.01 -5.97 -20.44
CA ILE A 3 -17.20 -7.09 -19.90
C ILE A 3 -16.77 -6.83 -18.45
N GLN A 4 -16.64 -5.56 -18.06
CA GLN A 4 -16.30 -5.15 -16.70
C GLN A 4 -17.51 -5.06 -15.75
N ASP A 5 -18.74 -5.18 -16.26
CA ASP A 5 -19.91 -5.19 -15.39
C ASP A 5 -19.92 -6.49 -14.59
N TYR A 6 -20.24 -6.40 -13.30
CA TYR A 6 -20.42 -7.56 -12.43
C TYR A 6 -21.74 -7.45 -11.68
N THR A 7 -22.38 -8.58 -11.45
CA THR A 7 -23.64 -8.64 -10.72
C THR A 7 -23.42 -8.46 -9.22
N GLY A 8 -24.47 -8.02 -8.51
CA GLY A 8 -24.45 -7.95 -7.05
C GLY A 8 -24.24 -9.33 -6.38
N SER A 9 -24.62 -10.43 -7.04
CA SER A 9 -24.43 -11.79 -6.53
C SER A 9 -22.95 -12.20 -6.58
N GLU A 10 -22.28 -11.95 -7.71
CA GLU A 10 -20.87 -12.25 -7.89
C GLU A 10 -20.00 -11.46 -6.91
N PHE A 11 -20.31 -10.17 -6.74
CA PHE A 11 -19.61 -9.33 -5.76
C PHE A 11 -19.78 -9.87 -4.34
N LYS A 12 -21.02 -10.19 -3.92
CA LYS A 12 -21.30 -10.76 -2.60
C LYS A 12 -20.58 -12.10 -2.37
N HIS A 13 -20.48 -12.93 -3.41
CA HIS A 13 -19.75 -14.18 -3.33
C HIS A 13 -18.24 -13.95 -3.06
N ALA A 14 -17.61 -13.04 -3.83
CA ALA A 14 -16.22 -12.67 -3.62
C ALA A 14 -15.99 -12.05 -2.22
N LEU A 15 -16.87 -11.15 -1.79
CA LEU A 15 -16.81 -10.52 -0.47
C LEU A 15 -16.88 -11.56 0.66
N ALA A 16 -17.84 -12.51 0.60
CA ALA A 16 -17.98 -13.55 1.60
C ALA A 16 -16.74 -14.45 1.69
N ARG A 17 -16.11 -14.76 0.55
CA ARG A 17 -14.86 -15.52 0.49
C ARG A 17 -13.71 -14.74 1.12
N ASN A 18 -13.57 -13.45 0.80
CA ASN A 18 -12.53 -12.59 1.37
C ASN A 18 -12.69 -12.42 2.88
N LEU A 19 -13.91 -12.15 3.37
CA LEU A 19 -14.20 -12.08 4.81
C LEU A 19 -13.76 -13.36 5.54
N ARG A 20 -14.15 -14.54 5.00
CA ARG A 20 -13.75 -15.84 5.57
C ARG A 20 -12.23 -16.03 5.60
N SER A 21 -11.55 -15.69 4.51
CA SER A 21 -10.09 -15.85 4.38
C SER A 21 -9.33 -14.92 5.33
N LEU A 22 -9.68 -13.63 5.30
CA LEU A 22 -8.99 -12.57 6.04
C LEU A 22 -9.15 -12.72 7.55
N THR A 23 -10.34 -13.09 8.02
CA THR A 23 -10.62 -13.28 9.46
C THR A 23 -10.08 -14.60 10.03
N ARG A 24 -9.68 -15.57 9.19
CA ARG A 24 -9.17 -16.87 9.66
C ARG A 24 -7.95 -16.69 10.56
N GLY A 25 -8.09 -17.12 11.81
CA GLY A 25 -7.04 -17.05 12.84
C GLY A 25 -6.90 -15.69 13.52
N LYS A 26 -7.80 -14.73 13.24
CA LYS A 26 -7.80 -13.39 13.85
C LYS A 26 -8.96 -13.29 14.84
N LYS A 27 -8.83 -12.38 15.80
CA LYS A 27 -9.81 -12.10 16.84
C LYS A 27 -10.06 -10.60 16.86
N SER A 28 -11.31 -10.22 17.12
CA SER A 28 -11.66 -8.82 17.37
C SER A 28 -11.09 -8.33 18.69
N SER A 29 -10.93 -7.01 18.80
CA SER A 29 -10.48 -6.29 19.98
C SER A 29 -11.58 -5.36 20.47
N LYS A 30 -11.65 -5.13 21.80
CA LYS A 30 -12.49 -4.09 22.38
C LYS A 30 -11.95 -2.68 22.13
N GLN A 31 -10.66 -2.58 21.86
CA GLN A 31 -9.94 -1.36 21.48
C GLN A 31 -9.17 -1.68 20.20
N PRO A 32 -9.87 -1.72 19.04
CA PRO A 32 -9.25 -2.13 17.79
C PRO A 32 -8.38 -0.99 17.23
N ILE A 33 -7.27 -1.37 16.59
CA ILE A 33 -6.34 -0.44 15.95
C ILE A 33 -6.46 -0.59 14.44
N ALA A 34 -6.56 0.54 13.74
CA ALA A 34 -6.47 0.58 12.29
C ALA A 34 -5.26 1.41 11.86
N ILE A 35 -4.44 0.85 10.99
CA ILE A 35 -3.20 1.46 10.50
C ILE A 35 -3.37 1.72 9.01
N LEU A 36 -3.35 2.99 8.62
CA LEU A 36 -3.32 3.41 7.22
C LEU A 36 -1.86 3.46 6.74
N LEU A 37 -1.58 2.86 5.59
CA LEU A 37 -0.23 2.84 5.01
C LEU A 37 -0.01 3.98 4.02
N GLY A 38 1.21 4.52 4.06
CA GLY A 38 1.71 5.52 3.12
C GLY A 38 3.11 5.23 2.61
N GLY A 39 3.45 5.86 1.49
CA GLY A 39 4.77 5.74 0.87
C GLY A 39 4.68 5.46 -0.63
N GLN A 40 5.69 5.91 -1.37
CA GLN A 40 5.70 5.76 -2.81
C GLN A 40 5.76 4.29 -3.26
N SER A 41 5.26 4.03 -4.46
CA SER A 41 5.41 2.71 -5.09
C SER A 41 6.88 2.31 -5.13
N GLY A 42 7.16 1.07 -4.77
CA GLY A 42 8.54 0.58 -4.68
C GLY A 42 9.32 1.03 -3.42
N ALA A 43 8.76 1.86 -2.52
CA ALA A 43 9.44 2.19 -1.26
C ALA A 43 9.63 0.97 -0.35
N GLY A 44 8.75 -0.03 -0.44
CA GLY A 44 8.85 -1.30 0.27
C GLY A 44 7.81 -1.50 1.37
N LYS A 45 6.55 -1.08 1.16
CA LYS A 45 5.44 -1.18 2.13
C LYS A 45 5.26 -2.56 2.79
N THR A 46 5.63 -3.63 2.09
CA THR A 46 5.71 -4.99 2.65
C THR A 46 6.60 -5.11 3.90
N THR A 47 7.58 -4.21 4.08
CA THR A 47 8.36 -4.09 5.31
C THR A 47 7.46 -3.75 6.50
N ILE A 48 6.54 -2.79 6.34
CA ILE A 48 5.57 -2.44 7.40
C ILE A 48 4.61 -3.61 7.64
N HIS A 49 4.20 -4.35 6.61
CA HIS A 49 3.39 -5.56 6.79
C HIS A 49 4.08 -6.54 7.73
N ARG A 50 5.38 -6.79 7.54
CA ARG A 50 6.16 -7.69 8.39
C ARG A 50 6.31 -7.17 9.82
N ILE A 51 6.55 -5.87 9.98
CA ILE A 51 6.66 -5.22 11.30
C ILE A 51 5.34 -5.35 12.05
N LYS A 52 4.24 -4.91 11.45
CA LYS A 52 2.91 -4.90 12.09
C LYS A 52 2.34 -6.30 12.29
N GLN A 53 2.58 -7.24 11.37
CA GLN A 53 2.23 -8.65 11.62
C GLN A 53 2.97 -9.22 12.83
N LYS A 54 4.26 -8.88 13.03
CA LYS A 54 5.01 -9.33 14.20
C LYS A 54 4.52 -8.65 15.49
N GLU A 55 4.33 -7.33 15.44
CA GLU A 55 3.84 -6.51 16.55
C GLU A 55 2.47 -6.97 17.07
N PHE A 56 1.55 -7.26 16.15
CA PHE A 56 0.21 -7.77 16.47
C PHE A 56 0.16 -9.29 16.65
N GLN A 57 1.30 -9.99 16.63
CA GLN A 57 1.37 -11.46 16.74
C GLN A 57 0.46 -12.19 15.74
N GLY A 58 0.33 -11.64 14.53
CA GLY A 58 -0.56 -12.13 13.47
C GLY A 58 -2.02 -11.73 13.60
N ASN A 59 -2.41 -11.00 14.66
CA ASN A 59 -3.78 -10.56 14.91
C ASN A 59 -4.09 -9.18 14.28
N ILE A 60 -3.75 -9.02 13.00
CA ILE A 60 -4.10 -7.85 12.19
C ILE A 60 -4.50 -8.31 10.78
N VAL A 61 -5.53 -7.68 10.22
CA VAL A 61 -6.03 -8.00 8.88
C VAL A 61 -5.43 -7.02 7.89
N ILE A 62 -4.68 -7.53 6.91
CA ILE A 62 -4.11 -6.72 5.83
C ILE A 62 -5.15 -6.63 4.70
N ILE A 63 -5.52 -5.40 4.34
CA ILE A 63 -6.43 -5.11 3.23
C ILE A 63 -5.62 -4.46 2.11
N ASP A 64 -5.30 -5.24 1.08
CA ASP A 64 -4.56 -4.81 -0.12
C ASP A 64 -5.48 -4.79 -1.34
N GLY A 65 -5.79 -3.59 -1.84
CA GLY A 65 -6.68 -3.40 -2.97
C GLY A 65 -6.22 -4.06 -4.27
N ASP A 66 -4.91 -4.10 -4.53
CA ASP A 66 -4.39 -4.70 -5.77
C ASP A 66 -4.61 -6.23 -5.78
N SER A 67 -4.63 -6.87 -4.61
CA SER A 67 -4.91 -8.30 -4.48
C SER A 67 -6.32 -8.71 -4.91
N PHE A 68 -7.28 -7.78 -4.88
CA PHE A 68 -8.68 -8.05 -5.21
C PHE A 68 -8.99 -7.94 -6.71
N ARG A 69 -8.12 -7.32 -7.51
CA ARG A 69 -8.34 -7.14 -8.96
C ARG A 69 -8.50 -8.47 -9.70
N SER A 70 -7.64 -9.43 -9.38
CA SER A 70 -7.67 -10.78 -9.94
C SER A 70 -8.93 -11.60 -9.56
N GLN A 71 -9.74 -11.08 -8.63
CA GLN A 71 -10.97 -11.70 -8.19
C GLN A 71 -12.21 -11.17 -8.92
N HIS A 72 -12.03 -10.24 -9.87
CA HIS A 72 -13.11 -9.79 -10.75
C HIS A 72 -13.72 -11.03 -11.46
N PRO A 73 -15.06 -11.15 -11.55
CA PRO A 73 -15.71 -12.32 -12.14
C PRO A 73 -15.25 -12.61 -13.57
N HIS A 74 -14.98 -11.54 -14.33
CA HIS A 74 -14.50 -11.59 -15.72
C HIS A 74 -13.01 -11.23 -15.86
N TYR A 75 -12.19 -11.50 -14.83
CA TYR A 75 -10.79 -11.08 -14.83
C TYR A 75 -9.99 -11.64 -16.01
N LEU A 76 -10.22 -12.91 -16.38
CA LEU A 76 -9.48 -13.55 -17.46
C LEU A 76 -9.85 -12.97 -18.82
N GLU A 77 -11.13 -12.68 -19.05
CA GLU A 77 -11.63 -12.02 -20.26
C GLU A 77 -11.07 -10.59 -20.37
N LEU A 78 -11.11 -9.82 -19.27
CA LEU A 78 -10.50 -8.48 -19.23
C LEU A 78 -8.99 -8.52 -19.48
N GLN A 79 -8.29 -9.53 -18.97
CA GLN A 79 -6.86 -9.70 -19.20
C GLN A 79 -6.56 -10.09 -20.66
N GLN A 80 -7.42 -10.90 -21.27
CA GLN A 80 -7.27 -11.29 -22.67
C GLN A 80 -7.52 -10.14 -23.64
N GLU A 81 -8.53 -9.31 -23.36
CA GLU A 81 -8.91 -8.18 -24.22
C GLU A 81 -7.97 -6.98 -24.05
N TYR A 82 -7.64 -6.62 -22.80
CA TYR A 82 -6.94 -5.37 -22.48
C TYR A 82 -5.50 -5.57 -21.97
N GLY A 83 -5.07 -6.80 -21.71
CA GLY A 83 -3.72 -7.07 -21.21
C GLY A 83 -3.41 -6.27 -19.94
N LYS A 84 -2.30 -5.51 -19.97
CA LYS A 84 -1.87 -4.64 -18.86
C LYS A 84 -2.87 -3.52 -18.51
N ASP A 85 -3.73 -3.13 -19.44
CA ASP A 85 -4.69 -2.04 -19.28
C ASP A 85 -6.00 -2.52 -18.62
N SER A 86 -6.15 -3.83 -18.36
CA SER A 86 -7.24 -4.41 -17.56
C SER A 86 -7.37 -3.79 -16.15
N VAL A 87 -6.32 -3.13 -15.67
CA VAL A 87 -6.30 -2.39 -14.40
C VAL A 87 -7.32 -1.25 -14.37
N GLU A 88 -7.56 -0.59 -15.50
CA GLU A 88 -8.55 0.48 -15.60
C GLU A 88 -9.99 -0.04 -15.46
N TYR A 89 -10.21 -1.30 -15.85
CA TYR A 89 -11.52 -1.96 -15.81
C TYR A 89 -11.77 -2.68 -14.48
N THR A 90 -10.71 -3.16 -13.81
CA THR A 90 -10.82 -3.84 -12.51
C THR A 90 -10.78 -2.90 -11.30
N LYS A 91 -10.48 -1.60 -11.49
CA LYS A 91 -10.31 -0.64 -10.38
C LYS A 91 -11.57 -0.42 -9.57
N ASP A 92 -12.75 -0.39 -10.23
CA ASP A 92 -14.04 -0.19 -9.56
C ASP A 92 -14.34 -1.35 -8.60
N PHE A 93 -14.30 -2.57 -9.12
CA PHE A 93 -14.51 -3.78 -8.32
C PHE A 93 -13.54 -3.88 -7.13
N ALA A 94 -12.25 -3.63 -7.37
CA ALA A 94 -11.23 -3.70 -6.33
C ALA A 94 -11.44 -2.61 -5.26
N GLY A 95 -11.76 -1.38 -5.66
CA GLY A 95 -12.07 -0.27 -4.74
C GLY A 95 -13.29 -0.60 -3.87
N LYS A 96 -14.39 -1.04 -4.50
CA LYS A 96 -15.62 -1.44 -3.79
C LYS A 96 -15.39 -2.61 -2.84
N MET A 97 -14.51 -3.55 -3.20
CA MET A 97 -14.12 -4.67 -2.32
C MET A 97 -13.37 -4.16 -1.09
N VAL A 98 -12.42 -3.23 -1.24
CA VAL A 98 -11.72 -2.59 -0.12
C VAL A 98 -12.71 -1.88 0.80
N GLU A 99 -13.58 -1.02 0.25
CA GLU A 99 -14.59 -0.28 1.02
C GLU A 99 -15.52 -1.21 1.81
N SER A 100 -16.00 -2.28 1.16
CA SER A 100 -16.87 -3.27 1.79
C SER A 100 -16.15 -4.02 2.91
N LEU A 101 -14.90 -4.46 2.67
CA LEU A 101 -14.10 -5.15 3.67
C LEU A 101 -13.76 -4.25 4.86
N VAL A 102 -13.35 -3.00 4.62
CA VAL A 102 -13.11 -2.01 5.68
C VAL A 102 -14.40 -1.81 6.48
N THR A 103 -15.55 -1.65 5.83
CA THR A 103 -16.84 -1.43 6.50
C THR A 103 -17.24 -2.60 7.40
N GLU A 104 -17.22 -3.82 6.87
CA GLU A 104 -17.64 -5.03 7.57
C GLU A 104 -16.65 -5.40 8.69
N LEU A 105 -15.34 -5.43 8.39
CA LEU A 105 -14.33 -5.81 9.37
C LEU A 105 -14.19 -4.76 10.48
N SER A 106 -14.38 -3.47 10.15
CA SER A 106 -14.39 -2.43 11.18
C SER A 106 -15.58 -2.57 12.12
N HIS A 107 -16.77 -2.89 11.58
CA HIS A 107 -17.97 -3.17 12.39
C HIS A 107 -17.76 -4.35 13.34
N LEU A 108 -17.01 -5.36 12.91
CA LEU A 108 -16.70 -6.55 13.72
C LEU A 108 -15.55 -6.35 14.72
N GLY A 109 -14.86 -5.21 14.71
CA GLY A 109 -13.81 -4.89 15.70
C GLY A 109 -12.45 -5.54 15.42
N TYR A 110 -12.10 -5.90 14.18
CA TYR A 110 -10.77 -6.45 13.86
C TYR A 110 -9.71 -5.36 13.75
N ASN A 111 -8.46 -5.65 14.16
CA ASN A 111 -7.35 -4.75 13.82
C ASN A 111 -7.10 -4.77 12.31
N LEU A 112 -6.88 -3.59 11.71
CA LEU A 112 -6.77 -3.42 10.26
C LEU A 112 -5.43 -2.79 9.89
N LEU A 113 -4.82 -3.28 8.81
CA LEU A 113 -3.73 -2.62 8.09
C LEU A 113 -4.23 -2.37 6.67
N ILE A 114 -4.49 -1.11 6.33
CA ILE A 114 -5.12 -0.72 5.06
C ILE A 114 -4.03 -0.16 4.14
N GLU A 115 -3.76 -0.86 3.04
CA GLU A 115 -2.80 -0.42 2.03
C GLU A 115 -3.25 0.88 1.37
N GLY A 116 -2.31 1.83 1.26
CA GLY A 116 -2.53 3.13 0.66
C GLY A 116 -1.23 3.68 0.08
N THR A 117 -1.35 4.75 -0.71
CA THR A 117 -0.20 5.51 -1.23
C THR A 117 -0.13 6.93 -0.71
N LEU A 118 -1.16 7.41 0.00
CA LEU A 118 -1.30 8.82 0.41
C LEU A 118 -1.13 9.81 -0.75
N ARG A 119 -1.62 9.47 -1.95
CA ARG A 119 -1.59 10.37 -3.11
C ARG A 119 -2.42 11.64 -2.89
N THR A 120 -3.52 11.52 -2.16
CA THR A 120 -4.41 12.61 -1.75
C THR A 120 -4.67 12.53 -0.24
N ILE A 121 -5.17 13.62 0.33
CA ILE A 121 -5.55 13.68 1.75
C ILE A 121 -6.98 13.17 2.02
N ASP A 122 -7.88 13.25 1.03
CA ASP A 122 -9.31 13.04 1.24
C ASP A 122 -9.64 11.59 1.61
N VAL A 123 -9.15 10.62 0.84
CA VAL A 123 -9.41 9.19 1.08
C VAL A 123 -8.89 8.73 2.47
N PRO A 124 -7.63 9.00 2.86
CA PRO A 124 -7.16 8.70 4.22
C PRO A 124 -7.96 9.42 5.30
N LYS A 125 -8.33 10.69 5.10
CA LYS A 125 -9.10 11.49 6.06
C LYS A 125 -10.49 10.88 6.28
N GLU A 126 -11.23 10.60 5.22
CA GLU A 126 -12.56 9.99 5.29
C GLU A 126 -12.50 8.60 5.93
N THR A 127 -11.52 7.79 5.53
CA THR A 127 -11.32 6.44 6.08
C THR A 127 -11.01 6.50 7.58
N ALA A 128 -10.12 7.40 7.99
CA ALA A 128 -9.78 7.58 9.39
C ALA A 128 -10.98 8.08 10.21
N GLN A 129 -11.75 9.06 9.71
CA GLN A 129 -12.95 9.56 10.38
C GLN A 129 -14.01 8.46 10.55
N LEU A 130 -14.24 7.63 9.53
CA LEU A 130 -15.13 6.46 9.60
C LEU A 130 -14.68 5.46 10.68
N LEU A 131 -13.38 5.20 10.78
CA LEU A 131 -12.85 4.24 11.76
C LEU A 131 -12.91 4.81 13.18
N LYS A 132 -12.57 6.10 13.37
CA LYS A 132 -12.71 6.77 14.67
C LYS A 132 -14.17 6.80 15.14
N SER A 133 -15.14 7.02 14.25
CA SER A 133 -16.56 6.95 14.63
C SER A 133 -17.01 5.56 15.07
N LYS A 134 -16.23 4.51 14.77
CA LYS A 134 -16.43 3.13 15.23
C LYS A 134 -15.57 2.77 16.45
N GLY A 135 -14.90 3.75 17.07
CA GLY A 135 -14.10 3.55 18.27
C GLY A 135 -12.70 2.97 18.03
N TYR A 136 -12.17 3.09 16.81
CA TYR A 136 -10.80 2.68 16.51
C TYR A 136 -9.79 3.72 16.96
N GLU A 137 -8.65 3.25 17.43
CA GLU A 137 -7.41 4.03 17.39
C GLU A 137 -6.89 3.96 15.95
N VAL A 138 -6.71 5.13 15.31
CA VAL A 138 -6.30 5.21 13.91
C VAL A 138 -4.88 5.76 13.82
N GLN A 139 -4.00 4.97 13.20
CA GLN A 139 -2.58 5.27 13.06
C GLN A 139 -2.22 5.45 11.59
N LEU A 140 -1.12 6.17 11.35
CA LEU A 140 -0.49 6.31 10.05
C LEU A 140 0.90 5.68 10.10
N ALA A 141 1.17 4.70 9.23
CA ALA A 141 2.50 4.13 9.11
C ALA A 141 3.06 4.37 7.70
N LEU A 142 4.18 5.07 7.63
CA LEU A 142 4.81 5.52 6.41
C LEU A 142 6.10 4.75 6.17
N ILE A 143 6.41 4.48 4.91
CA ILE A 143 7.73 4.04 4.50
C ILE A 143 8.34 5.08 3.55
N ALA A 144 9.55 5.51 3.87
CA ALA A 144 10.28 6.48 3.08
C ALA A 144 11.63 5.90 2.65
N THR A 145 12.01 6.21 1.41
CA THR A 145 13.28 5.81 0.80
C THR A 145 13.59 6.80 -0.32
N LYS A 146 14.87 7.04 -0.64
CA LYS A 146 15.24 7.91 -1.77
C LYS A 146 14.42 7.61 -3.03
N PRO A 147 13.87 8.64 -3.71
CA PRO A 147 13.04 8.46 -4.92
C PRO A 147 13.71 7.63 -6.02
N LYS A 148 15.03 7.74 -6.19
CA LYS A 148 15.78 6.94 -7.17
C LYS A 148 15.76 5.45 -6.81
N LEU A 149 15.90 5.10 -5.54
CA LEU A 149 15.87 3.72 -5.05
C LEU A 149 14.48 3.10 -5.16
N SER A 150 13.43 3.85 -4.80
CA SER A 150 12.05 3.36 -4.91
C SER A 150 11.66 3.13 -6.36
N TYR A 151 12.00 4.07 -7.26
CA TYR A 151 11.72 3.91 -8.69
C TYR A 151 12.47 2.73 -9.29
N LEU A 152 13.76 2.57 -8.99
CA LEU A 152 14.54 1.40 -9.41
C LEU A 152 13.90 0.08 -8.94
N SER A 153 13.39 0.03 -7.71
CA SER A 153 12.65 -1.14 -7.22
C SER A 153 11.35 -1.40 -8.01
N THR A 154 10.67 -0.37 -8.53
CA THR A 154 9.51 -0.57 -9.41
C THR A 154 9.90 -1.18 -10.76
N LEU A 155 11.07 -0.80 -11.31
CA LEU A 155 11.59 -1.34 -12.56
C LEU A 155 12.02 -2.80 -12.40
N ILE A 156 12.78 -3.11 -11.34
CA ILE A 156 13.17 -4.49 -11.01
C ILE A 156 11.95 -5.38 -10.85
N ARG A 157 10.95 -4.92 -10.08
CA ARG A 157 9.70 -5.68 -9.87
C ARG A 157 8.96 -5.94 -11.19
N TYR A 158 8.97 -4.99 -12.12
CA TYR A 158 8.38 -5.19 -13.43
C TYR A 158 9.11 -6.30 -14.20
N GLU A 159 10.43 -6.24 -14.30
CA GLU A 159 11.23 -7.25 -15.02
C GLU A 159 11.10 -8.65 -14.42
N GLU A 160 11.03 -8.74 -13.08
CA GLU A 160 10.79 -10.00 -12.37
C GLU A 160 9.42 -10.59 -12.70
N LEU A 161 8.37 -9.76 -12.74
CA LEU A 161 7.03 -10.20 -13.11
C LEU A 161 6.95 -10.54 -14.60
N TYR A 162 7.66 -9.80 -15.45
CA TYR A 162 7.71 -10.03 -16.89
C TYR A 162 8.31 -11.40 -17.21
N ALA A 163 9.39 -11.78 -16.52
CA ALA A 163 10.01 -13.10 -16.64
C ALA A 163 9.08 -14.25 -16.24
N ILE A 164 8.11 -14.02 -15.36
CA ILE A 164 7.13 -15.03 -14.91
C ILE A 164 5.92 -15.09 -15.84
N ASN A 165 5.33 -13.93 -16.13
CA ASN A 165 4.16 -13.80 -16.97
C ASN A 165 4.10 -12.41 -17.62
N PRO A 166 4.55 -12.26 -18.89
CA PRO A 166 4.54 -10.99 -19.61
C PRO A 166 3.18 -10.31 -19.64
N ASN A 167 2.10 -11.09 -19.71
CA ASN A 167 0.74 -10.55 -19.80
C ASN A 167 0.26 -9.94 -18.47
N GLN A 168 0.85 -10.29 -17.34
CA GLN A 168 0.50 -9.74 -16.01
C GLN A 168 1.50 -8.69 -15.51
N ALA A 169 2.67 -8.59 -16.14
CA ALA A 169 3.69 -7.62 -15.78
C ALA A 169 3.24 -6.21 -16.14
N ARG A 170 3.13 -5.36 -15.12
CA ARG A 170 2.71 -3.97 -15.27
C ARG A 170 3.76 -3.04 -14.71
N ALA A 171 4.29 -2.17 -15.57
CA ALA A 171 5.17 -1.10 -15.15
C ALA A 171 4.41 -0.11 -14.28
N THR A 172 5.09 0.47 -13.30
CA THR A 172 4.56 1.64 -12.58
C THR A 172 4.94 2.87 -13.40
N PRO A 173 3.98 3.63 -13.97
CA PRO A 173 4.30 4.85 -14.69
C PRO A 173 5.09 5.80 -13.78
N LYS A 174 6.19 6.36 -14.31
CA LYS A 174 7.06 7.25 -13.52
C LYS A 174 6.29 8.44 -12.97
N GLU A 175 5.37 8.99 -13.75
CA GLU A 175 4.50 10.10 -13.35
C GLU A 175 3.67 9.77 -12.09
N HIS A 176 3.13 8.55 -11.99
CA HIS A 176 2.39 8.12 -10.80
C HIS A 176 3.29 7.94 -9.58
N HIS A 177 4.52 7.48 -9.77
CA HIS A 177 5.51 7.39 -8.70
C HIS A 177 5.93 8.78 -8.21
N ASP A 178 6.31 9.66 -9.13
CA ASP A 178 6.80 11.00 -8.84
C ASP A 178 5.71 11.89 -8.22
N LEU A 179 4.46 11.76 -8.68
CA LEU A 179 3.32 12.45 -8.06
C LEU A 179 3.20 12.13 -6.57
N ILE A 180 3.40 10.86 -6.18
CA ILE A 180 3.38 10.49 -4.76
C ILE A 180 4.58 11.10 -4.03
N VAL A 181 5.79 11.00 -4.58
CA VAL A 181 7.00 11.58 -3.98
C VAL A 181 6.84 13.08 -3.73
N ASN A 182 6.31 13.81 -4.71
CA ASN A 182 6.14 15.26 -4.63
C ASN A 182 5.06 15.67 -3.62
N ASN A 183 4.03 14.85 -3.44
CA ASN A 183 2.92 15.17 -2.56
C ASN A 183 3.04 14.58 -1.15
N LEU A 184 3.87 13.54 -0.94
CA LEU A 184 3.87 12.77 0.31
C LEU A 184 4.24 13.61 1.53
N VAL A 185 5.22 14.52 1.39
CA VAL A 185 5.64 15.42 2.46
C VAL A 185 4.49 16.36 2.85
N GLU A 186 3.92 17.06 1.86
CA GLU A 186 2.85 18.04 2.09
C GLU A 186 1.56 17.37 2.58
N ASN A 187 1.17 16.23 2.01
CA ASN A 187 0.01 15.48 2.47
C ASN A 187 0.19 14.99 3.91
N THR A 188 1.40 14.56 4.28
CA THR A 188 1.70 14.16 5.67
C THR A 188 1.61 15.38 6.59
N HIS A 189 2.15 16.53 6.19
CA HIS A 189 2.06 17.77 6.96
C HIS A 189 0.61 18.19 7.21
N GLN A 190 -0.24 18.15 6.17
CA GLN A 190 -1.66 18.47 6.31
C GLN A 190 -2.38 17.47 7.22
N LEU A 191 -2.07 16.18 7.12
CA LEU A 191 -2.66 15.16 7.98
C LEU A 191 -2.21 15.28 9.45
N GLU A 192 -0.96 15.70 9.70
CA GLU A 192 -0.47 16.09 11.02
C GLU A 192 -1.27 17.26 11.60
N GLN A 193 -1.43 18.34 10.83
CA GLN A 193 -2.18 19.53 11.24
C GLN A 193 -3.65 19.24 11.55
N LEU A 194 -4.26 18.29 10.84
CA LEU A 194 -5.64 17.88 11.09
C LEU A 194 -5.79 17.08 12.40
N GLY A 195 -4.71 16.56 12.99
CA GLY A 195 -4.74 15.82 14.25
C GLY A 195 -5.60 14.54 14.20
N ILE A 196 -5.74 13.94 13.02
CA ILE A 196 -6.67 12.81 12.80
C ILE A 196 -6.09 11.51 13.36
N PHE A 197 -4.78 11.32 13.28
CA PHE A 197 -4.10 10.08 13.69
C PHE A 197 -3.62 10.18 15.14
N GLU A 198 -3.88 9.14 15.92
CA GLU A 198 -3.35 8.99 17.29
C GLU A 198 -1.84 8.72 17.32
N GLN A 199 -1.30 8.21 16.22
CA GLN A 199 0.13 7.90 16.09
C GLN A 199 0.54 7.94 14.62
N ILE A 200 1.68 8.57 14.34
CA ILE A 200 2.35 8.54 13.04
C ILE A 200 3.72 7.92 13.22
N GLN A 201 4.04 6.90 12.42
CA GLN A 201 5.34 6.23 12.43
C GLN A 201 5.96 6.25 11.03
N ILE A 202 7.27 6.45 10.95
CA ILE A 202 8.03 6.36 9.70
C ILE A 202 9.06 5.25 9.82
N TYR A 203 9.04 4.34 8.84
CA TYR A 203 9.94 3.19 8.76
C TYR A 203 10.86 3.27 7.56
N GLN A 204 12.04 2.67 7.69
CA GLN A 204 12.97 2.39 6.59
C GLN A 204 12.96 0.90 6.20
N ARG A 205 13.58 0.58 5.06
CA ARG A 205 13.57 -0.77 4.47
C ARG A 205 14.23 -1.85 5.35
N ASP A 206 15.14 -1.47 6.23
CA ASP A 206 15.82 -2.33 7.20
C ASP A 206 14.95 -2.69 8.43
N ARG A 207 13.73 -2.12 8.51
CA ARG A 207 12.74 -2.20 9.59
C ARG A 207 12.98 -1.24 10.76
N THR A 208 13.94 -0.32 10.63
CA THR A 208 14.15 0.71 11.63
C THR A 208 12.95 1.67 11.64
N CYS A 209 12.40 1.92 12.84
CA CYS A 209 11.48 3.03 13.06
C CYS A 209 12.34 4.28 13.27
N VAL A 210 12.28 5.22 12.32
CA VAL A 210 13.09 6.44 12.34
C VAL A 210 12.33 7.65 12.88
N TYR A 211 11.03 7.48 13.11
CA TYR A 211 10.17 8.48 13.73
C TYR A 211 8.94 7.81 14.32
N ASP A 212 8.55 8.25 15.53
CA ASP A 212 7.29 7.93 16.18
C ASP A 212 6.73 9.19 16.86
N SER A 213 5.56 9.65 16.43
CA SER A 213 4.95 10.88 16.96
C SER A 213 4.59 10.82 18.45
N ARG A 214 4.73 9.66 19.11
CA ARG A 214 4.59 9.55 20.57
C ARG A 214 5.87 9.89 21.32
N ASP A 215 7.02 9.71 20.68
CA ASP A 215 8.35 9.87 21.28
C ASP A 215 9.07 11.12 20.75
N ASP A 216 8.76 11.53 19.52
CA ASP A 216 9.41 12.62 18.81
C ASP A 216 8.56 13.90 18.78
N GLU A 217 9.20 15.05 19.01
CA GLU A 217 8.55 16.38 18.95
C GLU A 217 8.67 17.05 17.57
N ILE A 218 9.55 16.52 16.70
CA ILE A 218 9.74 17.02 15.33
C ILE A 218 8.57 16.61 14.43
N SER A 219 8.28 17.37 13.38
CA SER A 219 7.22 17.00 12.42
C SER A 219 7.63 15.76 11.60
N ALA A 220 6.69 14.83 11.43
CA ALA A 220 6.82 13.68 10.54
C ALA A 220 7.14 14.13 9.11
N ALA A 221 6.51 15.22 8.64
CA ALA A 221 6.80 15.79 7.33
C ALA A 221 8.25 16.26 7.18
N ALA A 222 8.84 16.84 8.24
CA ALA A 222 10.25 17.24 8.22
C ALA A 222 11.18 16.02 8.13
N VAL A 223 10.88 14.96 8.89
CA VAL A 223 11.63 13.69 8.80
C VAL A 223 11.50 13.07 7.42
N LEU A 224 10.29 13.01 6.85
CA LEU A 224 10.08 12.52 5.48
C LEU A 224 10.88 13.33 4.45
N HIS A 225 10.90 14.65 4.57
CA HIS A 225 11.65 15.51 3.66
C HIS A 225 13.14 15.14 3.67
N GLU A 226 13.74 14.98 4.85
CA GLU A 226 15.15 14.57 4.97
C GLU A 226 15.39 13.17 4.40
N LEU A 227 14.51 12.20 4.69
CA LEU A 227 14.64 10.85 4.16
C LEU A 227 14.56 10.81 2.62
N LEU A 228 13.67 11.61 2.02
CA LEU A 228 13.46 11.63 0.57
C LEU A 228 14.52 12.46 -0.16
N PHE A 229 14.89 13.63 0.37
CA PHE A 229 15.65 14.66 -0.35
C PHE A 229 16.97 15.08 0.31
N GLY A 230 17.23 14.63 1.53
CA GLY A 230 18.50 14.87 2.23
C GLY A 230 19.67 14.05 1.67
N GLU A 231 20.77 14.05 2.40
CA GLU A 231 22.00 13.35 2.01
C GLU A 231 21.80 11.84 1.89
N TRP A 232 22.62 11.21 1.03
CA TRP A 232 22.61 9.76 0.85
C TRP A 232 23.58 9.09 1.81
N SER A 233 23.05 8.15 2.60
CA SER A 233 23.86 7.24 3.42
C SER A 233 24.68 6.28 2.55
N GLN A 234 25.72 5.68 3.13
CA GLN A 234 26.50 4.65 2.44
C GLN A 234 25.64 3.43 2.08
N VAL A 235 24.73 3.03 2.98
CA VAL A 235 23.78 1.93 2.75
C VAL A 235 22.91 2.19 1.53
N GLU A 236 22.36 3.40 1.39
CA GLU A 236 21.54 3.77 0.22
C GLU A 236 22.35 3.76 -1.08
N LYS A 237 23.61 4.21 -1.05
CA LYS A 237 24.52 4.17 -2.21
C LYS A 237 24.82 2.74 -2.63
N ASP A 238 25.09 1.86 -1.67
CA ASP A 238 25.37 0.44 -1.93
C ASP A 238 24.11 -0.28 -2.46
N MET A 239 22.94 0.02 -1.90
CA MET A 239 21.65 -0.47 -2.40
C MET A 239 21.38 -0.02 -3.83
N LEU A 240 21.73 1.21 -4.19
CA LEU A 240 21.56 1.72 -5.55
C LEU A 240 22.44 0.95 -6.51
N LYS A 241 23.72 0.78 -6.19
CA LYS A 241 24.67 0.02 -7.01
C LYS A 241 24.20 -1.42 -7.22
N SER A 242 23.85 -2.11 -6.14
CA SER A 242 23.34 -3.49 -6.21
C SER A 242 22.05 -3.59 -7.01
N GLY A 243 21.15 -2.62 -6.87
CA GLY A 243 19.91 -2.54 -7.64
C GLY A 243 20.15 -2.32 -9.13
N GLU A 244 21.07 -1.42 -9.50
CA GLU A 244 21.40 -1.12 -10.90
C GLU A 244 22.04 -2.36 -11.58
N GLU A 245 22.91 -3.08 -10.86
CA GLU A 245 23.49 -4.35 -11.32
C GLU A 245 22.41 -5.43 -11.53
N ARG A 246 21.49 -5.60 -10.56
CA ARG A 246 20.36 -6.54 -10.68
C ARG A 246 19.43 -6.18 -11.84
N PHE A 247 19.10 -4.90 -12.00
CA PHE A 247 18.23 -4.44 -13.06
C PHE A 247 18.85 -4.74 -14.44
N LYS A 248 20.15 -4.45 -14.61
CA LYS A 248 20.89 -4.78 -15.84
C LYS A 248 20.92 -6.28 -16.14
N ASP A 249 21.11 -7.12 -15.14
CA ASP A 249 21.06 -8.58 -15.31
C ASP A 249 19.67 -9.05 -15.78
N LEU A 250 18.60 -8.50 -15.19
CA LEU A 250 17.23 -8.84 -15.57
C LEU A 250 16.88 -8.38 -17.00
N THR A 251 17.21 -7.15 -17.38
CA THR A 251 16.92 -6.65 -18.74
C THR A 251 17.68 -7.45 -19.81
N ASN A 252 18.95 -7.79 -19.55
CA ASN A 252 19.74 -8.64 -20.45
C ASN A 252 19.14 -10.04 -20.63
N ARG A 253 18.58 -10.64 -19.56
CA ARG A 253 17.94 -11.96 -19.62
C ARG A 253 16.60 -11.93 -20.35
N ASN A 254 15.84 -10.87 -20.17
CA ASN A 254 14.51 -10.71 -20.75
C ASN A 254 14.55 -10.21 -22.21
N GLY A 255 15.73 -9.84 -22.72
CA GLY A 255 15.90 -9.38 -24.11
C GLY A 255 15.37 -7.96 -24.37
N CYS A 256 15.28 -7.14 -23.32
CA CYS A 256 14.92 -5.71 -23.39
C CYS A 256 16.13 -4.84 -23.71
#